data_AF-A0A9W6RST3-F1
#
_entry.id   AF-A0A9W6RST3-F1
#
_cell.length_a   1.000
_cell.length_b   1.000
_cell.length_c   1.000
_cell.angle_alpha   90.00
_cell.angle_beta   90.00
_cell.angle_gamma   90.00
#
_symmetry.space_group_name_H-M   'P 1'
#
loop_
_entity.id
_entity.type
_entity.pdbx_description
1 polymer ?
#
loop_
_entity_poly.entity_id
_entity_poly.type
_entity_poly.pdbx_seq_one_letter_code
_entity_poly.pdbx_strand_id
1 'polypeptide(L)'
;MTTNPTDQPQAAEGTPMSTWMSDATVAALQEKYVELVVAAKEYDELIVEARKAVVDAEQQLRMRQELAAGARKEIEETKILLAIAQGRAPRPAPAAVHADDMRLLFGSLRLAGPPDNPIRDDYAEHAALMRQVMAAALDIADRADKAAALAPRRRSTPDRRNPDGSTIVTAKRTCNGCGSELGDATEAELNASYEGRELPDVRDECPRCNGTAQQPVTGNGDVPIADQPHQPDAAPAAAAETFTDPVSPAEGGEGQ
;
A
#
# COMPACT_ATOMS: atom_id res chain seq x y z
N MET A 1 -59.26 26.24 -2.63
CA MET A 1 -59.18 25.53 -1.34
C MET A 1 -57.90 25.95 -0.67
N THR A 2 -57.99 26.93 0.21
CA THR A 2 -56.88 27.55 0.95
C THR A 2 -56.72 26.83 2.28
N THR A 3 -55.62 26.10 2.46
CA THR A 3 -55.30 25.42 3.72
C THR A 3 -54.72 26.44 4.71
N ASN A 4 -55.37 26.58 5.86
CA ASN A 4 -54.98 27.45 6.97
C ASN A 4 -53.65 26.98 7.60
N PRO A 5 -52.65 27.84 7.80
CA PRO A 5 -51.35 27.46 8.34
C PRO A 5 -51.27 27.45 9.89
N THR A 6 -52.40 27.26 10.59
CA THR A 6 -52.47 27.56 12.04
C THR A 6 -52.33 26.35 12.97
N ASP A 7 -52.25 25.12 12.45
CA ASP A 7 -52.08 23.91 13.28
C ASP A 7 -50.63 23.40 13.24
N GLN A 8 -49.68 24.21 13.69
CA GLN A 8 -48.41 23.65 14.17
C GLN A 8 -48.66 23.10 15.59
N PRO A 9 -48.46 21.79 15.84
CA PRO A 9 -48.55 21.25 17.19
C PRO A 9 -47.51 21.98 18.04
N GLN A 10 -47.98 22.69 19.07
CA GLN A 10 -47.11 23.28 20.08
C GLN A 10 -46.20 22.16 20.59
N ALA A 11 -44.90 22.28 20.31
CA ALA A 11 -43.90 21.38 20.82
C ALA A 11 -44.04 21.39 22.34
N ALA A 12 -44.50 20.27 22.90
CA ALA A 12 -44.63 20.10 24.33
C ALA A 12 -43.29 20.49 24.95
N GLU A 13 -43.30 21.56 25.75
CA GLU A 13 -42.12 22.06 26.45
C GLU A 13 -41.54 20.90 27.26
N GLY A 14 -40.49 20.29 26.72
CA GLY A 14 -39.88 19.10 27.29
C GLY A 14 -39.44 19.44 28.71
N THR A 15 -39.96 18.69 29.68
CA THR A 15 -39.56 18.84 31.08
C THR A 15 -38.03 18.72 31.14
N PRO A 16 -37.31 19.73 31.67
CA PRO A 16 -35.87 19.72 31.62
C PRO A 16 -35.35 18.49 32.37
N MET A 17 -34.38 17.82 31.76
CA MET A 17 -33.79 16.57 32.26
C MET A 17 -33.22 16.71 33.69
N SER A 18 -32.99 17.95 34.14
CA SER A 18 -32.61 18.32 35.51
C SER A 18 -33.64 17.94 36.57
N THR A 19 -34.88 17.64 36.20
CA THR A 19 -35.93 17.26 37.17
C THR A 19 -35.80 15.82 37.68
N TRP A 20 -34.99 14.98 37.00
CA TRP A 20 -34.92 13.54 37.26
C TRP A 20 -33.60 13.07 37.88
N MET A 21 -32.61 13.96 38.00
CA MET A 21 -31.33 13.65 38.61
C MET A 21 -31.12 14.54 39.82
N SER A 22 -30.80 13.93 40.96
CA SER A 22 -30.42 14.71 42.14
C SER A 22 -29.12 15.48 41.85
N ASP A 23 -28.96 16.65 42.45
CA ASP A 23 -27.72 17.45 42.35
C ASP A 23 -26.48 16.62 42.72
N ALA A 24 -26.63 15.67 43.66
CA ALA A 24 -25.57 14.73 44.04
C ALA A 24 -25.15 13.80 42.88
N THR A 25 -26.09 13.35 42.06
CA THR A 25 -25.80 12.51 40.89
C THR A 25 -25.10 13.32 39.79
N VAL A 26 -25.50 14.57 39.59
CA VAL A 26 -24.85 15.48 38.62
C VAL A 26 -23.42 15.76 39.04
N ALA A 27 -23.17 16.06 40.32
CA ALA A 27 -21.83 16.29 40.86
C ALA A 27 -20.92 15.07 40.69
N ALA A 28 -21.40 13.86 41.01
CA ALA A 28 -20.63 12.63 40.86
C ALA A 28 -20.28 12.32 39.39
N LEU A 29 -21.18 12.63 38.45
CA LEU A 29 -20.91 12.49 37.02
C LEU A 29 -19.91 13.53 36.51
N GLN A 30 -19.97 14.76 37.01
CA GLN A 30 -19.00 15.80 36.68
C GLN A 30 -17.60 15.44 37.16
N GLU A 31 -17.45 14.88 38.36
CA GLU A 31 -16.17 14.41 38.89
C GLU A 31 -15.57 13.30 38.00
N LYS A 32 -16.36 12.26 37.68
CA LYS A 32 -15.94 11.19 36.76
C LYS A 32 -15.59 11.70 35.36
N TYR A 33 -16.32 12.69 34.86
CA TYR A 33 -16.02 13.29 33.56
C TYR A 33 -14.65 13.97 33.58
N VAL A 34 -14.34 14.72 34.65
CA VAL A 34 -13.02 15.35 34.81
C VAL A 34 -11.91 14.30 34.87
N GLU A 35 -12.09 13.21 35.63
CA GLU A 35 -11.13 12.10 35.67
C GLU A 35 -10.87 11.49 34.28
N LEU A 36 -11.93 11.22 33.51
CA LEU A 36 -11.81 10.69 32.15
C LEU A 36 -11.10 11.65 31.20
N VAL A 37 -11.37 12.96 31.31
CA VAL A 37 -10.70 13.98 30.49
C VAL A 37 -9.21 14.08 30.84
N VAL A 38 -8.84 13.98 32.12
CA VAL A 38 -7.44 13.96 32.54
C VAL A 38 -6.74 12.71 32.02
N ALA A 39 -7.34 11.53 32.18
CA ALA A 39 -6.79 10.28 31.66
C ALA A 39 -6.65 10.28 30.13
N ALA A 40 -7.59 10.90 29.40
CA ALA A 40 -7.50 11.05 27.95
C ALA A 40 -6.29 11.91 27.53
N LYS A 41 -5.99 12.99 28.28
CA LYS A 41 -4.81 13.82 28.01
C LYS A 41 -3.50 13.07 28.25
N GLU A 42 -3.42 12.31 29.35
CA GLU A 42 -2.25 11.47 29.63
C GLU A 42 -2.04 10.42 28.53
N TYR A 43 -3.13 9.85 28.00
CA TYR A 43 -3.06 8.90 26.90
C TYR A 43 -2.57 9.56 25.59
N ASP A 44 -3.01 10.78 25.29
CA ASP A 44 -2.51 11.54 24.13
C ASP A 44 -1.00 11.84 24.24
N GLU A 45 -0.51 12.18 25.44
CA GLU A 45 0.93 12.39 25.67
C GLU A 45 1.73 11.11 25.44
N LEU A 46 1.24 9.96 25.93
CA LEU A 46 1.85 8.65 25.67
C LEU A 46 1.87 8.28 24.19
N ILE A 47 0.81 8.59 23.43
CA ILE A 47 0.76 8.38 21.97
C ILE A 47 1.84 9.22 21.28
N VAL A 48 2.01 10.48 21.67
CA VAL A 48 3.02 11.37 21.09
C VAL A 48 4.43 10.83 21.37
N GLU A 49 4.70 10.39 22.60
CA GLU A 49 5.98 9.80 22.98
C GLU A 49 6.27 8.49 22.22
N ALA A 50 5.27 7.61 22.11
CA ALA A 50 5.40 6.36 21.35
C ALA A 50 5.68 6.63 19.86
N ARG A 51 5.02 7.62 19.24
CA ARG A 51 5.29 8.02 17.86
C ARG A 51 6.71 8.55 17.68
N LYS A 52 7.20 9.35 18.63
CA LYS A 52 8.58 9.83 18.61
C LYS A 52 9.58 8.67 18.67
N ALA A 53 9.35 7.70 19.56
CA ALA A 53 10.21 6.52 19.69
C ALA A 53 10.25 5.68 18.40
N VAL A 54 9.13 5.56 17.67
CA VAL A 54 9.08 4.88 16.37
C VAL A 54 9.94 5.60 15.33
N VAL A 55 9.82 6.93 15.23
CA VAL A 55 10.62 7.74 14.30
C VAL A 55 12.12 7.63 14.60
N ASP A 56 12.48 7.68 15.89
CA ASP A 56 13.89 7.52 16.32
C ASP A 56 14.42 6.12 15.96
N ALA A 57 13.61 5.07 16.12
CA ALA A 57 13.98 3.71 15.75
C ALA A 57 14.17 3.52 14.24
N GLU A 58 13.31 4.12 13.41
CA GLU A 58 13.46 4.11 11.96
C GLU A 58 14.74 4.83 11.51
N GLN A 59 15.06 5.97 12.14
CA GLN A 59 16.29 6.70 11.85
C GLN A 59 17.53 5.89 12.23
N GLN A 60 17.51 5.22 13.39
CA GLN A 60 18.60 4.30 13.78
C GLN A 60 18.75 3.13 12.80
N LEU A 61 17.64 2.58 12.29
CA LEU A 61 17.68 1.51 11.30
C LEU A 61 18.32 1.98 9.98
N ARG A 62 17.94 3.16 9.48
CA ARG A 62 18.55 3.76 8.27
C ARG A 62 20.05 3.97 8.45
N MET A 63 20.47 4.57 9.55
CA MET A 63 21.90 4.77 9.85
C MET A 63 22.67 3.45 9.90
N ARG A 64 22.09 2.39 10.49
CA ARG A 64 22.71 1.05 10.49
C ARG A 64 22.80 0.45 9.09
N GLN A 65 21.78 0.63 8.24
CA GLN A 65 21.79 0.15 6.86
C GLN A 65 22.87 0.86 6.03
N GLU A 66 23.04 2.17 6.20
CA GLU A 66 24.10 2.95 5.55
C GLU A 66 25.49 2.49 5.99
N LEU A 67 25.72 2.31 7.30
CA LEU A 67 26.98 1.77 7.82
C LEU A 67 27.27 0.36 7.28
N ALA A 68 26.26 -0.50 7.21
CA ALA A 68 26.40 -1.84 6.65
C ALA A 68 26.70 -1.82 5.14
N ALA A 69 26.09 -0.90 4.39
CA ALA A 69 26.38 -0.70 2.97
C ALA A 69 27.82 -0.21 2.75
N GLY A 70 28.29 0.74 3.57
CA GLY A 70 29.68 1.20 3.59
C GLY A 70 30.67 0.07 3.86
N ALA A 71 30.44 -0.70 4.92
CA ALA A 71 31.30 -1.83 5.28
C ALA A 71 31.35 -2.91 4.18
N ARG A 72 30.23 -3.19 3.51
CA ARG A 72 30.20 -4.13 2.36
C ARG A 72 31.09 -3.65 1.21
N LYS A 73 31.08 -2.35 0.92
CA LYS A 73 31.93 -1.76 -0.13
C LYS A 73 33.41 -1.89 0.23
N GLU A 74 33.80 -1.57 1.46
CA GLU A 74 35.18 -1.70 1.93
C GLU A 74 35.68 -3.17 1.90
N ILE A 75 34.83 -4.11 2.30
CA ILE A 75 35.14 -5.54 2.23
C ILE A 75 35.37 -5.97 0.77
N GLU A 76 34.54 -5.49 -0.15
CA GLU A 76 34.66 -5.84 -1.57
C GLU A 76 35.92 -5.25 -2.20
N GLU A 77 36.27 -4.00 -1.88
CA GLU A 77 37.54 -3.38 -2.28
C GLU A 77 38.74 -4.18 -1.73
N THR A 78 38.69 -4.58 -0.46
CA THR A 78 39.74 -5.38 0.17
C THR A 78 39.89 -6.76 -0.49
N LYS A 79 38.78 -7.40 -0.87
CA LYS A 79 38.82 -8.68 -1.61
C LYS A 79 39.48 -8.52 -2.98
N ILE A 80 39.19 -7.43 -3.70
CA ILE A 80 39.80 -7.15 -5.00
C ILE A 80 41.31 -6.98 -4.84
N LEU A 81 41.75 -6.18 -3.88
CA LEU A 81 43.17 -5.98 -3.59
C LEU A 81 43.87 -7.30 -3.20
N LEU A 82 43.20 -8.14 -2.39
CA LEU A 82 43.73 -9.45 -2.00
C LEU A 82 43.84 -10.40 -3.21
N ALA A 83 42.86 -10.39 -4.12
CA ALA A 83 42.92 -11.20 -5.34
C ALA A 83 44.10 -10.81 -6.24
N ILE A 84 44.32 -9.51 -6.43
CA ILE A 84 45.46 -8.97 -7.19
C ILE A 84 46.79 -9.39 -6.54
N ALA A 85 46.92 -9.25 -5.21
CA ALA A 85 48.13 -9.63 -4.49
C ALA A 85 48.45 -11.13 -4.61
N GLN A 86 47.41 -11.98 -4.77
CA GLN A 86 47.55 -13.42 -4.97
C GLN A 86 47.79 -13.83 -6.43
N GLY A 87 47.92 -12.87 -7.37
CA GLY A 87 48.05 -13.15 -8.80
C GLY A 87 46.80 -13.79 -9.41
N ARG A 88 45.64 -13.66 -8.75
CA ARG A 88 44.35 -14.16 -9.25
C ARG A 88 43.64 -13.02 -9.95
N ALA A 89 43.16 -13.26 -11.17
CA ALA A 89 42.26 -12.32 -11.82
C ALA A 89 41.00 -12.15 -10.97
N PRO A 90 40.52 -10.91 -10.73
CA PRO A 90 39.29 -10.68 -9.99
C PRO A 90 38.16 -11.42 -10.70
N ARG A 91 37.51 -12.34 -9.97
CA ARG A 91 36.37 -13.10 -10.50
C ARG A 91 35.23 -12.09 -10.71
N PRO A 92 34.58 -12.02 -11.88
CA PRO A 92 33.43 -11.15 -12.06
C PRO A 92 32.38 -11.50 -11.00
N ALA A 93 31.72 -10.47 -10.44
CA ALA A 93 30.65 -10.66 -9.48
C ALA A 93 29.65 -11.68 -10.07
N PRO A 94 29.33 -12.77 -9.35
CA PRO A 94 28.41 -13.76 -9.87
C PRO A 94 27.08 -13.06 -10.16
N ALA A 95 26.55 -13.24 -11.38
CA ALA A 95 25.17 -12.89 -11.68
C ALA A 95 24.28 -13.53 -10.60
N ALA A 96 23.40 -12.73 -10.01
CA ALA A 96 22.56 -13.02 -8.85
C ALA A 96 22.45 -14.52 -8.54
N VAL A 97 23.18 -14.99 -7.52
CA VAL A 97 23.06 -16.35 -7.02
C VAL A 97 21.62 -16.52 -6.53
N HIS A 98 20.86 -17.37 -7.22
CA HIS A 98 19.46 -17.65 -6.89
C HIS A 98 19.37 -18.18 -5.45
N ALA A 99 18.32 -17.84 -4.70
CA ALA A 99 18.16 -18.30 -3.32
C ALA A 99 18.21 -19.83 -3.17
N ASP A 100 17.90 -20.57 -4.25
CA ASP A 100 17.96 -22.03 -4.33
C ASP A 100 19.40 -22.58 -4.35
N ASP A 101 20.36 -21.83 -4.92
CA ASP A 101 21.78 -22.21 -4.92
C ASP A 101 22.42 -22.06 -3.53
N MET A 102 21.99 -21.05 -2.75
CA MET A 102 22.40 -20.90 -1.35
C MET A 102 21.92 -22.08 -0.50
N ARG A 103 20.74 -22.64 -0.79
CA ARG A 103 20.21 -23.82 -0.08
C ARG A 103 21.04 -25.08 -0.34
N LEU A 104 21.54 -25.25 -1.57
CA LEU A 104 22.43 -26.36 -1.94
C LEU A 104 23.85 -26.20 -1.37
N LEU A 105 24.37 -24.98 -1.29
CA LEU A 105 25.67 -24.69 -0.67
C LEU A 105 25.66 -24.90 0.85
N PHE A 106 24.58 -24.52 1.55
CA PHE A 106 24.48 -24.74 3.00
C PHE A 106 24.02 -26.17 3.37
N GLY A 107 23.25 -26.85 2.50
CA GLY A 107 22.84 -28.25 2.73
C GLY A 107 23.98 -29.27 2.59
N SER A 108 25.05 -28.92 1.87
CA SER A 108 26.22 -29.77 1.65
C SER A 108 27.37 -29.51 2.64
N LEU A 109 27.30 -28.44 3.44
CA LEU A 109 28.16 -28.24 4.61
C LEU A 109 27.75 -29.16 5.77
N ARG A 110 27.79 -30.48 5.54
CA ARG A 110 28.04 -31.42 6.64
C ARG A 110 29.45 -31.11 7.14
N LEU A 111 29.54 -30.47 8.30
CA LEU A 111 30.76 -30.31 9.08
C LEU A 111 31.39 -31.69 9.31
N ALA A 112 32.18 -32.15 8.34
CA ALA A 112 33.05 -33.32 8.44
C ALA A 112 34.29 -32.93 9.26
N GLY A 113 34.06 -32.50 10.50
CA GLY A 113 35.10 -32.36 11.50
C GLY A 113 35.22 -33.64 12.32
N PRO A 114 36.41 -34.00 12.81
CA PRO A 114 36.59 -35.12 13.71
C PRO A 114 35.65 -34.99 14.93
N PRO A 115 35.16 -36.11 15.50
CA PRO A 115 34.14 -36.12 16.54
C PRO A 115 34.54 -35.35 17.82
N ASP A 116 35.84 -35.15 18.05
CA ASP A 116 36.39 -34.52 19.25
C ASP A 116 36.74 -33.03 19.07
N ASN A 117 36.10 -32.33 18.12
CA ASN A 117 36.34 -30.89 17.95
C ASN A 117 35.50 -30.10 18.98
N PRO A 118 36.10 -29.44 19.98
CA PRO A 118 35.37 -28.70 21.02
C PRO A 118 34.56 -27.51 20.45
N ILE A 119 34.88 -27.06 19.24
CA ILE A 119 34.11 -26.01 18.55
C ILE A 119 32.71 -26.53 18.12
N ARG A 120 32.51 -27.86 18.08
CA ARG A 120 31.27 -28.50 17.63
C ARG A 120 30.10 -28.26 18.61
N ASP A 121 30.39 -28.13 19.90
CA ASP A 121 29.38 -27.83 20.93
C ASP A 121 28.92 -26.36 20.83
N ASP A 122 29.86 -25.42 20.60
CA ASP A 122 29.53 -24.01 20.34
C ASP A 122 28.66 -23.84 19.07
N TYR A 123 28.90 -24.64 18.03
CA TYR A 123 28.07 -24.63 16.82
C TYR A 123 26.66 -25.19 17.05
N ALA A 124 26.48 -26.12 18.01
CA ALA A 124 25.16 -26.67 18.30
C ALA A 124 24.26 -25.61 18.95
N GLU A 125 24.80 -24.84 19.90
CA GLU A 125 24.10 -23.70 20.52
C GLU A 125 23.82 -22.60 19.48
N HIS A 126 24.81 -22.26 18.65
CA HIS A 126 24.63 -21.27 17.59
C HIS A 126 23.56 -21.70 16.56
N ALA A 127 23.55 -22.99 16.17
CA ALA A 127 22.53 -23.53 15.29
C ALA A 127 21.13 -23.55 15.93
N ALA A 128 21.04 -23.80 17.24
CA ALA A 128 19.79 -23.71 17.98
C ALA A 128 19.26 -22.26 18.00
N LEU A 129 20.13 -21.29 18.29
CA LEU A 129 19.78 -19.87 18.27
C LEU A 129 19.33 -19.42 16.86
N MET A 130 20.06 -19.80 15.80
CA MET A 130 19.68 -19.46 14.42
C MET A 130 18.35 -20.07 14.02
N ARG A 131 18.03 -21.28 14.46
CA ARG A 131 16.69 -21.88 14.25
C ARG A 131 15.59 -21.09 14.95
N GLN A 132 15.82 -20.64 16.18
CA GLN A 132 14.86 -19.80 16.92
C GLN A 132 14.65 -18.45 16.23
N VAL A 133 15.72 -17.80 15.78
CA VAL A 133 15.64 -16.52 15.04
C VAL A 133 14.87 -16.69 13.73
N MET A 134 15.12 -17.76 12.97
CA MET A 134 14.40 -18.03 11.72
C MET A 134 12.93 -18.36 11.95
N ALA A 135 12.61 -19.13 12.99
CA ALA A 135 11.22 -19.40 13.36
C ALA A 135 10.47 -18.11 13.76
N ALA A 136 11.10 -17.23 14.52
CA ALA A 136 10.53 -15.93 14.87
C ALA A 136 10.35 -15.02 13.64
N ALA A 137 11.29 -15.03 12.70
CA ALA A 137 11.19 -14.26 11.46
C ALA A 137 10.01 -14.74 10.58
N LEU A 138 9.79 -16.06 10.50
CA LEU A 138 8.65 -16.63 9.77
C LEU A 138 7.31 -16.28 10.44
N ASP A 139 7.23 -16.30 11.76
CA ASP A 139 6.03 -15.88 12.50
C ASP A 139 5.72 -14.38 12.30
N ILE A 140 6.74 -13.52 12.27
CA ILE A 140 6.58 -12.10 11.97
C ILE A 140 6.06 -11.90 10.54
N ALA A 141 6.58 -12.66 9.56
CA ALA A 141 6.11 -12.60 8.19
C ALA A 141 4.64 -13.05 8.07
N ASP A 142 4.25 -14.16 8.68
CA ASP A 142 2.86 -14.64 8.69
C ASP A 142 1.90 -13.63 9.36
N ARG A 143 2.34 -12.98 10.45
CA ARG A 143 1.55 -11.90 11.08
C ARG A 143 1.43 -10.67 10.18
N ALA A 144 2.47 -10.32 9.42
CA ALA A 144 2.40 -9.23 8.46
C ALA A 144 1.45 -9.55 7.30
N ASP A 145 1.50 -10.77 6.77
CA ASP A 145 0.60 -11.23 5.70
C ASP A 145 -0.86 -11.26 6.16
N LYS A 146 -1.12 -11.77 7.37
CA LYS A 146 -2.46 -11.74 7.98
C LYS A 146 -2.94 -10.33 8.26
N ALA A 147 -2.07 -9.44 8.72
CA ALA A 147 -2.42 -8.04 8.94
C ALA A 147 -2.70 -7.31 7.62
N ALA A 148 -1.98 -7.64 6.54
CA ALA A 148 -2.24 -7.13 5.20
C ALA A 148 -3.58 -7.65 4.65
N ALA A 149 -3.90 -8.93 4.86
CA ALA A 149 -5.19 -9.52 4.46
C ALA A 149 -6.38 -8.94 5.26
N LEU A 150 -6.13 -8.52 6.50
CA LEU A 150 -7.12 -7.84 7.36
C LEU A 150 -7.09 -6.32 7.20
N ALA A 151 -6.19 -5.77 6.38
CA ALA A 151 -6.17 -4.34 6.13
C ALA A 151 -7.57 -3.94 5.61
N PRO A 152 -8.21 -2.94 6.22
CA PRO A 152 -9.56 -2.57 5.84
C PRO A 152 -9.57 -2.27 4.35
N ARG A 153 -10.43 -2.98 3.61
CA ARG A 153 -10.69 -2.69 2.19
C ARG A 153 -10.81 -1.18 2.04
N ARG A 154 -10.04 -0.63 1.10
CA ARG A 154 -9.99 0.81 0.88
C ARG A 154 -11.42 1.29 0.68
N ARG A 155 -11.86 2.25 1.50
CA ARG A 155 -13.24 2.75 1.42
C ARG A 155 -13.41 3.40 0.04
N SER A 156 -14.62 3.30 -0.52
CA SER A 156 -14.99 4.11 -1.68
C SER A 156 -15.40 5.48 -1.15
N THR A 157 -14.59 6.52 -1.40
CA THR A 157 -14.92 7.91 -1.03
C THR A 157 -16.04 8.43 -1.94
N PRO A 158 -17.23 8.76 -1.43
CA PRO A 158 -18.32 9.23 -2.28
C PRO A 158 -17.97 10.56 -2.96
N ASP A 159 -18.45 10.76 -4.19
CA ASP A 159 -18.25 11.99 -4.93
C ASP A 159 -18.83 13.20 -4.16
N ARG A 160 -18.11 14.31 -4.15
CA ARG A 160 -18.50 15.51 -3.42
C ARG A 160 -18.78 16.66 -4.37
N ARG A 161 -19.97 17.26 -4.28
CA ARG A 161 -20.30 18.49 -5.00
C ARG A 161 -19.87 19.72 -4.20
N ASN A 162 -19.17 20.63 -4.85
CA ASN A 162 -18.73 21.90 -4.27
C ASN A 162 -19.82 22.99 -4.43
N PRO A 163 -19.76 24.07 -3.63
CA PRO A 163 -20.74 25.17 -3.71
C PRO A 163 -20.76 25.90 -5.05
N ASP A 164 -19.64 25.90 -5.78
CA ASP A 164 -19.50 26.48 -7.13
C ASP A 164 -20.14 25.60 -8.23
N GLY A 165 -20.70 24.44 -7.87
CA GLY A 165 -21.31 23.49 -8.79
C GLY A 165 -20.35 22.43 -9.37
N SER A 166 -19.04 22.56 -9.10
CA SER A 166 -18.04 21.54 -9.50
C SER A 166 -18.21 20.24 -8.69
N THR A 167 -17.70 19.12 -9.22
CA THR A 167 -17.74 17.82 -8.55
C THR A 167 -16.32 17.29 -8.38
N ILE A 168 -15.96 16.95 -7.15
CA ILE A 168 -14.73 16.22 -6.83
C ILE A 168 -15.06 14.74 -6.93
N VAL A 169 -14.42 14.06 -7.87
CA VAL A 169 -14.51 12.61 -8.06
C VAL A 169 -13.19 11.97 -7.61
N THR A 170 -13.28 10.83 -6.95
CA THR A 170 -12.10 10.02 -6.62
C THR A 170 -12.03 8.83 -7.56
N ALA A 171 -10.88 8.63 -8.19
CA ALA A 171 -10.70 7.49 -9.08
C ALA A 171 -10.93 6.17 -8.32
N LYS A 172 -11.71 5.28 -8.93
CA LYS A 172 -12.08 3.99 -8.35
C LYS A 172 -11.33 2.87 -9.02
N ARG A 173 -10.98 1.86 -8.23
CA ARG A 173 -10.43 0.59 -8.72
C ARG A 173 -11.57 -0.38 -9.05
N THR A 174 -11.39 -1.13 -10.12
CA THR A 174 -12.26 -2.25 -10.49
C THR A 174 -11.48 -3.56 -10.44
N CYS A 175 -12.14 -4.64 -10.06
CA CYS A 175 -11.54 -5.96 -10.01
C CYS A 175 -11.14 -6.44 -11.42
N ASN A 176 -9.89 -6.87 -11.60
CA ASN A 176 -9.38 -7.38 -12.88
C ASN A 176 -10.15 -8.63 -13.37
N GLY A 177 -10.76 -9.39 -12.46
CA GLY A 177 -11.52 -10.60 -12.82
C GLY A 177 -12.99 -10.34 -13.16
N CYS A 178 -13.73 -9.70 -12.27
CA CYS A 178 -15.19 -9.53 -12.41
C CYS A 178 -15.66 -8.10 -12.67
N GLY A 179 -14.75 -7.13 -12.77
CA GLY A 179 -15.05 -5.72 -13.01
C GLY A 179 -15.76 -4.98 -11.87
N SER A 180 -15.99 -5.62 -10.72
CA SER A 180 -16.68 -4.99 -9.59
C SER A 180 -15.82 -3.89 -8.94
N GLU A 181 -16.42 -2.78 -8.54
CA GLU A 181 -15.72 -1.69 -7.84
C GLU A 181 -15.22 -2.15 -6.46
N LEU A 182 -13.96 -1.86 -6.14
CA LEU A 182 -13.29 -2.30 -4.91
C LEU A 182 -12.94 -1.18 -3.93
N GLY A 183 -13.02 0.07 -4.36
CA GLY A 183 -12.69 1.25 -3.54
C GLY A 183 -11.91 2.31 -4.31
N ASP A 184 -11.20 3.16 -3.57
CA ASP A 184 -10.37 4.22 -4.14
C ASP A 184 -9.04 3.68 -4.73
N ALA A 185 -8.63 4.22 -5.87
CA ALA A 185 -7.32 3.97 -6.47
C ALA A 185 -6.22 4.75 -5.73
N THR A 186 -5.03 4.17 -5.64
CA THR A 186 -3.83 4.84 -5.12
C THR A 186 -3.15 5.68 -6.17
N GLU A 187 -2.34 6.65 -5.72
CA GLU A 187 -1.49 7.43 -6.60
C GLU A 187 -0.52 6.54 -7.40
N ALA A 188 0.00 5.46 -6.81
CA ALA A 188 0.87 4.52 -7.52
C ALA A 188 0.15 3.80 -8.67
N GLU A 189 -1.12 3.41 -8.49
CA GLU A 189 -1.94 2.80 -9.53
C GLU A 189 -2.35 3.79 -10.61
N LEU A 190 -2.68 5.02 -10.21
CA LEU A 190 -2.96 6.10 -11.16
C LEU A 190 -1.75 6.42 -12.03
N ASN A 191 -0.56 6.48 -11.42
CA ASN A 191 0.69 6.68 -12.15
C ASN A 191 1.01 5.49 -13.08
N ALA A 192 0.80 4.25 -12.62
CA ALA A 192 0.96 3.07 -13.48
C ALA A 192 0.03 3.12 -14.70
N SER A 193 -1.24 3.51 -14.51
CA SER A 193 -2.20 3.71 -15.61
C SER A 193 -1.74 4.82 -16.56
N TYR A 194 -1.27 5.95 -16.03
CA TYR A 194 -0.82 7.09 -16.83
C TYR A 194 0.42 6.75 -17.66
N GLU A 195 1.32 5.93 -17.11
CA GLU A 195 2.54 5.46 -17.77
C GLU A 195 2.30 4.27 -18.71
N GLY A 196 1.07 3.75 -18.80
CA GLY A 196 0.73 2.57 -19.60
C GLY A 196 1.33 1.26 -19.06
N ARG A 197 1.70 1.23 -17.78
CA ARG A 197 2.15 0.00 -17.11
C ARG A 197 0.96 -0.85 -16.70
N GLU A 198 1.19 -2.15 -16.55
CA GLU A 198 0.19 -3.07 -16.01
C GLU A 198 -0.21 -2.65 -14.60
N LEU A 199 -1.51 -2.56 -14.36
CA LEU A 199 -2.07 -2.30 -13.04
C LEU A 199 -1.88 -3.53 -12.15
N PRO A 200 -1.66 -3.35 -10.84
CA PRO A 200 -1.59 -4.47 -9.91
C PRO A 200 -2.91 -5.26 -9.95
N ASP A 201 -2.79 -6.58 -9.84
CA ASP A 201 -3.93 -7.47 -9.77
C ASP A 201 -4.55 -7.38 -8.36
N VAL A 202 -5.80 -6.93 -8.29
CA VAL A 202 -6.55 -6.72 -7.03
C VAL A 202 -7.66 -7.76 -6.85
N ARG A 203 -7.55 -8.92 -7.52
CA ARG A 203 -8.53 -10.02 -7.39
C ARG A 203 -8.62 -10.59 -5.97
N ASP A 204 -7.54 -10.53 -5.21
CA ASP A 204 -7.46 -10.93 -3.79
C ASP A 204 -8.24 -9.97 -2.86
N GLU A 205 -8.35 -8.70 -3.21
CA GLU A 205 -9.17 -7.74 -2.47
C GLU A 205 -10.68 -7.92 -2.74
N CYS A 206 -11.04 -8.51 -3.89
CA CYS A 206 -12.41 -8.57 -4.38
C CYS A 206 -13.29 -9.60 -3.63
N PRO A 207 -14.40 -9.24 -2.98
CA PRO A 207 -15.28 -10.20 -2.30
C PRO A 207 -15.88 -11.29 -3.20
N ARG A 208 -15.97 -11.05 -4.51
CA ARG A 208 -16.49 -12.02 -5.47
C ARG A 208 -15.41 -12.98 -5.98
N CYS A 209 -14.19 -12.51 -6.14
CA CYS A 209 -13.09 -13.30 -6.71
C CYS A 209 -12.19 -13.90 -5.63
N ASN A 210 -12.11 -13.28 -4.45
CA ASN A 210 -11.41 -13.76 -3.28
C ASN A 210 -12.13 -15.01 -2.76
N GLY A 211 -11.53 -16.18 -2.98
CA GLY A 211 -12.11 -17.51 -2.74
C GLY A 211 -12.02 -18.42 -3.95
N THR A 212 -12.05 -17.85 -5.17
CA THR A 212 -11.56 -18.51 -6.38
C THR A 212 -10.15 -18.03 -6.61
N ALA A 213 -9.19 -18.50 -5.81
CA ALA A 213 -7.79 -18.31 -6.10
C ALA A 213 -7.51 -19.00 -7.45
N GLN A 214 -7.66 -18.24 -8.54
CA GLN A 214 -7.19 -18.67 -9.83
C GLN A 214 -5.70 -18.84 -9.67
N GLN A 215 -5.24 -20.08 -9.87
CA GLN A 215 -3.82 -20.34 -10.06
C GLN A 215 -3.28 -19.28 -11.03
N PRO A 216 -2.06 -18.76 -10.80
CA PRO A 216 -1.43 -17.93 -11.79
C PRO A 216 -1.57 -18.67 -13.12
N VAL A 217 -2.04 -17.97 -14.16
CA VAL A 217 -1.89 -18.44 -15.53
C VAL A 217 -0.39 -18.46 -15.78
N THR A 218 0.29 -19.47 -15.24
CA THR A 218 1.64 -19.86 -15.62
C THR A 218 1.52 -20.11 -17.10
N GLY A 219 2.11 -19.22 -17.89
CA GLY A 219 2.07 -19.27 -19.33
C GLY A 219 2.46 -20.65 -19.82
N ASN A 220 1.45 -21.48 -20.08
CA ASN A 220 1.61 -22.72 -20.79
C ASN A 220 1.22 -22.41 -22.22
N GLY A 221 2.25 -22.09 -23.01
CA GLY A 221 2.30 -22.23 -24.45
C GLY A 221 1.43 -21.27 -25.23
N ASP A 222 2.07 -20.42 -26.01
CA ASP A 222 1.86 -20.36 -27.45
C ASP A 222 0.48 -20.87 -27.91
N VAL A 223 -0.57 -20.09 -27.61
CA VAL A 223 -1.65 -20.01 -28.58
C VAL A 223 -1.05 -19.10 -29.66
N PRO A 224 -0.73 -19.61 -30.86
CA PRO A 224 -0.41 -18.70 -31.95
C PRO A 224 -1.58 -17.72 -32.01
N ILE A 225 -1.26 -16.44 -31.87
CA ILE A 225 -2.14 -15.38 -32.33
C ILE A 225 -2.27 -15.67 -33.81
N ALA A 226 -3.25 -16.50 -34.17
CA ALA A 226 -3.75 -16.56 -35.52
C ALA A 226 -4.12 -15.11 -35.80
N ASP A 227 -3.44 -14.51 -36.76
CA ASP A 227 -3.83 -13.30 -37.46
C ASP A 227 -5.35 -13.26 -37.53
N GLN A 228 -5.99 -12.62 -36.53
CA GLN A 228 -7.31 -12.12 -36.73
C GLN A 228 -7.06 -10.90 -37.60
N PRO A 229 -7.46 -10.92 -38.88
CA PRO A 229 -7.33 -9.74 -39.70
C PRO A 229 -8.04 -8.63 -38.93
N HIS A 230 -7.27 -7.58 -38.62
CA HIS A 230 -7.77 -6.31 -38.17
C HIS A 230 -9.01 -6.01 -39.03
N GLN A 231 -10.21 -6.13 -38.45
CA GLN A 231 -11.36 -5.53 -39.10
C GLN A 231 -11.10 -4.03 -38.98
N PRO A 232 -10.80 -3.30 -40.08
CA PRO A 232 -10.77 -1.86 -40.00
C PRO A 232 -12.17 -1.45 -39.55
N ASP A 233 -12.23 -0.64 -38.50
CA ASP A 233 -13.46 -0.02 -38.06
C ASP A 233 -14.20 0.50 -39.30
N ALA A 234 -15.45 0.06 -39.46
CA ALA A 234 -16.32 0.61 -40.46
C ALA A 234 -16.34 2.12 -40.23
N ALA A 235 -15.77 2.85 -41.19
CA ALA A 235 -15.70 4.30 -41.17
C ALA A 235 -17.09 4.85 -40.78
N PRO A 236 -17.18 5.73 -39.77
CA PRO A 236 -18.44 6.37 -39.47
C PRO A 236 -18.90 7.07 -40.74
N ALA A 237 -20.13 6.73 -41.17
CA ALA A 237 -20.76 7.35 -42.32
C ALA A 237 -20.64 8.88 -42.15
N ALA A 238 -19.93 9.49 -43.08
CA ALA A 238 -19.72 10.93 -43.12
C ALA A 238 -21.07 11.64 -43.19
N ALA A 239 -21.55 12.13 -42.05
CA ALA A 239 -22.50 13.22 -42.01
C ALA A 239 -21.74 14.47 -42.46
N ALA A 240 -21.93 14.83 -43.73
CA ALA A 240 -21.45 16.07 -44.29
C ALA A 240 -22.21 17.23 -43.63
N GLU A 241 -21.72 17.71 -42.49
CA GLU A 241 -22.09 19.03 -42.00
C GLU A 241 -21.18 20.05 -42.70
N THR A 242 -21.77 20.74 -43.66
CA THR A 242 -21.23 21.93 -44.33
C THR A 242 -20.84 22.98 -43.28
N PHE A 243 -19.55 23.06 -42.99
CA PHE A 243 -18.94 24.16 -42.27
C PHE A 243 -18.92 25.38 -43.22
N THR A 244 -19.85 26.31 -43.03
CA THR A 244 -19.80 27.62 -43.69
C THR A 244 -18.78 28.49 -42.96
N ASP A 245 -17.69 28.82 -43.64
CA ASP A 245 -16.69 29.77 -43.16
C ASP A 245 -17.32 31.12 -42.81
N PRO A 246 -16.96 31.74 -41.65
CA PRO A 246 -17.33 33.11 -41.37
C PRO A 246 -16.58 34.06 -42.32
N VAL A 247 -17.37 34.82 -43.08
CA VAL A 247 -16.95 35.92 -43.93
C VAL A 247 -16.08 36.91 -43.14
N SER A 248 -14.79 36.99 -43.50
CA SER A 248 -13.91 38.10 -43.11
C SER A 248 -14.48 39.43 -43.63
N PRO A 249 -14.77 40.42 -42.77
CA PRO A 249 -15.07 41.75 -43.25
C PRO A 249 -13.79 42.40 -43.78
N ALA A 250 -13.90 42.85 -45.02
CA ALA A 250 -12.88 43.50 -45.82
C ALA A 250 -12.30 44.74 -45.15
N GLU A 251 -11.00 44.90 -45.37
CA GLU A 251 -10.26 46.15 -45.31
C GLU A 251 -10.97 47.23 -46.15
N GLY A 252 -11.29 48.34 -45.52
CA GLY A 252 -11.46 49.65 -46.17
C GLY A 252 -10.84 50.64 -45.19
N GLY A 253 -9.91 51.51 -45.57
CA GLY A 253 -9.74 52.19 -46.83
C GLY A 253 -9.32 53.60 -46.46
N GLU A 254 -8.27 54.09 -47.12
CA GLU A 254 -7.56 55.34 -46.86
C GLU A 254 -8.45 56.60 -46.94
N GLY A 255 -8.06 57.67 -46.24
CA GLY A 255 -8.66 58.99 -46.42
C GLY A 255 -8.05 60.08 -45.54
N GLN A 256 -7.00 60.72 -46.09
CA GLN A 256 -6.56 62.13 -45.96
C GLN A 256 -6.56 62.83 -44.59
#